data_AF-A0A381B063-F1
#
_entry.id   AF-A0A381B063-F1
#
_cell.length_a   1.000
_cell.length_b   1.000
_cell.length_c   1.000
_cell.angle_alpha   90.00
_cell.angle_beta   90.00
_cell.angle_gamma   90.00
#
_symmetry.space_group_name_H-M   'P 1'
#
loop_
_entity.id
_entity.type
_entity.pdbx_description
1 polymer ?
#
loop_
_entity_poly.entity_id
_entity_poly.type
_entity_poly.pdbx_seq_one_letter_code
_entity_poly.pdbx_strand_id
1 'polypeptide(L)'
;MPGFEAAQEGSLEARTIAAHRAYVTALVAWERTVHQATCPVCRSQQLSNEQQQRLCDAAETEKERCRAAFRKLCDKLGFVPTGHGIGLPAEGHSRCQAGSAS
;
A
#
# COMPACT_ATOMS: atom_id res chain seq x y z
N MET A 1 -33.73 -10.59 -1.40
CA MET A 1 -32.97 -11.56 -0.59
C MET A 1 -31.75 -10.86 0.02
N PRO A 2 -31.82 -10.33 1.26
CA PRO A 2 -30.78 -9.45 1.82
C PRO A 2 -29.61 -10.18 2.53
N GLY A 3 -29.57 -11.53 2.54
CA GLY A 3 -28.64 -12.30 3.37
C GLY A 3 -27.34 -12.80 2.69
N PHE A 4 -27.24 -12.70 1.37
CA PHE A 4 -26.09 -13.23 0.62
C PHE A 4 -24.89 -12.27 0.58
N GLU A 5 -25.13 -10.95 0.60
CA GLU A 5 -24.05 -9.95 0.54
C GLU A 5 -23.24 -9.90 1.85
N ALA A 6 -23.90 -9.94 3.01
CA ALA A 6 -23.23 -9.97 4.31
C ALA A 6 -22.41 -11.25 4.54
N ALA A 7 -22.86 -12.40 4.01
CA ALA A 7 -22.12 -13.66 4.08
C ALA A 7 -20.87 -13.65 3.19
N GLN A 8 -20.90 -12.92 2.07
CA GLN A 8 -19.74 -12.76 1.19
C GLN A 8 -18.70 -11.79 1.77
N GLU A 9 -19.10 -10.71 2.45
CA GLU A 9 -18.18 -9.79 3.14
C GLU A 9 -17.38 -10.46 4.27
N GLY A 10 -17.95 -11.49 4.92
CA GLY A 10 -17.28 -12.28 5.97
C GLY A 10 -16.42 -13.43 5.46
N SER A 11 -16.42 -13.71 4.15
CA SER A 11 -15.72 -14.87 3.58
C SER A 11 -14.20 -14.76 3.72
N LEU A 12 -13.53 -15.92 3.79
CA LEU A 12 -12.06 -15.96 3.83
C LEU A 12 -11.45 -15.32 2.57
N GLU A 13 -12.08 -15.48 1.42
CA GLU A 13 -11.68 -14.85 0.17
C GLU A 13 -11.81 -13.31 0.23
N ALA A 14 -12.96 -12.78 0.68
CA ALA A 14 -13.14 -11.33 0.84
C ALA A 14 -12.13 -10.72 1.81
N ARG A 15 -11.84 -11.40 2.93
CA ARG A 15 -10.79 -11.00 3.88
C ARG A 15 -9.40 -11.04 3.24
N THR A 16 -9.13 -12.01 2.37
CA THR A 16 -7.85 -12.13 1.66
C THR A 16 -7.70 -11.00 0.63
N ILE A 17 -8.77 -10.66 -0.11
CA ILE A 17 -8.80 -9.51 -1.02
C ILE A 17 -8.60 -8.20 -0.26
N ALA A 18 -9.26 -8.01 0.88
CA ALA A 18 -9.09 -6.83 1.73
C ALA A 18 -7.65 -6.70 2.25
N ALA A 19 -7.04 -7.80 2.69
CA ALA A 19 -5.64 -7.81 3.12
C ALA A 19 -4.68 -7.52 1.96
N HIS A 20 -4.98 -7.99 0.74
CA HIS A 20 -4.20 -7.66 -0.45
C HIS A 20 -4.29 -6.16 -0.75
N ARG A 21 -5.48 -5.56 -0.72
CA ARG A 21 -5.66 -4.11 -0.89
C ARG A 21 -4.86 -3.32 0.15
N ALA A 22 -4.93 -3.73 1.43
CA ALA A 22 -4.16 -3.09 2.50
C ALA A 22 -2.65 -3.17 2.26
N TYR A 23 -2.14 -4.34 1.82
CA TYR A 23 -0.74 -4.49 1.45
C TYR A 23 -0.33 -3.57 0.31
N VAL A 24 -1.12 -3.49 -0.76
CA VAL A 24 -0.83 -2.58 -1.90
C VAL A 24 -0.89 -1.11 -1.47
N THR A 25 -1.84 -0.72 -0.62
CA THR A 25 -1.89 0.64 -0.07
C THR A 25 -0.64 0.96 0.75
N ALA A 26 -0.21 0.05 1.63
CA ALA A 26 0.99 0.23 2.43
C ALA A 26 2.28 0.25 1.58
N LEU A 27 2.33 -0.54 0.49
CA LEU A 27 3.43 -0.52 -0.47
C LEU A 27 3.55 0.85 -1.15
N VAL A 28 2.44 1.39 -1.67
CA VAL A 28 2.43 2.73 -2.31
C VAL A 28 2.81 3.81 -1.30
N ALA A 29 2.34 3.71 -0.05
CA ALA A 29 2.71 4.66 0.99
C ALA A 29 4.23 4.63 1.27
N TRP A 30 4.80 3.43 1.42
CA TRP A 30 6.24 3.25 1.61
C TRP A 30 7.06 3.80 0.44
N GLU A 31 6.69 3.48 -0.81
CA GLU A 31 7.36 4.01 -2.00
C GLU A 31 7.34 5.54 -2.03
N ARG A 32 6.19 6.16 -1.72
CA ARG A 32 6.06 7.62 -1.64
C ARG A 32 6.94 8.21 -0.54
N THR A 33 6.98 7.59 0.63
CA THR A 33 7.81 8.06 1.75
C THR A 33 9.30 7.97 1.42
N VAL A 34 9.74 6.85 0.83
CA VAL A 34 11.13 6.68 0.36
C VAL A 34 11.49 7.69 -0.72
N HIS A 35 10.60 7.93 -1.69
CA HIS A 35 10.81 8.95 -2.71
C HIS A 35 10.94 10.35 -2.11
N GLN A 36 10.08 10.74 -1.18
CA GLN A 36 10.16 12.01 -0.47
C GLN A 36 11.40 12.12 0.43
N ALA A 37 11.98 11.01 0.87
CA ALA A 37 13.22 11.02 1.63
C ALA A 37 14.46 11.20 0.74
N THR A 38 14.43 10.65 -0.48
CA THR A 38 15.61 10.50 -1.34
C THR A 38 15.66 11.48 -2.50
N CYS A 39 14.50 11.93 -3.01
CA CYS A 39 14.43 12.81 -4.17
C CYS A 39 14.75 14.26 -3.81
N PRO A 40 15.81 14.88 -4.34
CA PRO A 40 16.19 16.25 -3.96
C PRO A 40 15.13 17.30 -4.34
N VAL A 41 14.32 17.05 -5.35
CA VAL A 41 13.23 17.96 -5.80
C VAL A 41 12.00 17.83 -4.91
N CYS A 42 11.65 16.61 -4.55
CA CYS A 42 10.39 16.28 -3.92
C CYS A 42 10.54 16.08 -2.38
N ARG A 43 11.77 16.21 -1.87
CA ARG A 43 12.11 16.15 -0.45
C ARG A 43 11.72 17.41 0.30
N SER A 44 11.04 17.22 1.43
CA SER A 44 10.69 18.32 2.33
C SER A 44 11.92 18.81 3.09
N GLN A 45 12.16 20.13 3.04
CA GLN A 45 13.18 20.80 3.85
C GLN A 45 12.75 21.00 5.32
N GLN A 46 11.49 20.72 5.65
CA GLN A 46 10.94 20.91 7.00
C GLN A 46 11.27 19.76 7.97
N LEU A 47 11.69 18.62 7.45
CA LEU A 47 12.01 17.44 8.24
C LEU A 47 13.52 17.22 8.29
N SER A 48 14.05 16.88 9.46
CA SER A 48 15.44 16.44 9.59
C SER A 48 15.64 15.07 8.95
N ASN A 49 16.89 14.74 8.60
CA ASN A 49 17.25 13.42 8.07
C ASN A 49 16.75 12.29 8.97
N GLU A 50 16.89 12.44 10.29
CA GLU A 50 16.45 11.44 11.25
C GLU A 50 14.92 11.28 11.29
N GLN A 51 14.17 12.38 11.16
CA GLN A 51 12.72 12.32 11.07
C GLN A 51 12.27 11.61 9.80
N GLN A 52 12.93 11.89 8.67
CA GLN A 52 12.64 11.22 7.41
C GLN A 52 12.96 9.72 7.46
N GLN A 53 14.08 9.34 8.09
CA GLN A 53 14.43 7.94 8.28
C GLN A 53 13.37 7.21 9.12
N ARG A 54 12.95 7.79 10.26
CA ARG A 54 11.89 7.21 11.09
C ARG A 54 10.57 7.02 10.33
N LEU A 55 10.21 7.96 9.44
CA LEU A 55 9.03 7.81 8.59
C LEU A 55 9.18 6.67 7.59
N CYS A 56 10.36 6.51 6.98
CA CYS A 56 10.65 5.39 6.08
C CYS A 56 10.54 4.04 6.82
N ASP A 57 11.17 3.93 7.99
CA ASP A 57 11.18 2.71 8.80
C ASP A 57 9.76 2.33 9.24
N ALA A 58 8.94 3.31 9.63
CA ALA A 58 7.55 3.10 10.00
C ALA A 58 6.70 2.63 8.81
N ALA A 59 6.86 3.25 7.64
CA ALA A 59 6.14 2.86 6.43
C ALA A 59 6.55 1.46 5.95
N GLU A 60 7.84 1.12 6.05
CA GLU A 60 8.34 -0.22 5.72
C GLU A 60 7.79 -1.29 6.67
N THR A 61 7.80 -1.00 7.97
CA THR A 61 7.23 -1.88 9.00
C THR A 61 5.75 -2.17 8.73
N GLU A 62 4.97 -1.15 8.39
CA GLU A 62 3.55 -1.29 8.09
C GLU A 62 3.30 -2.10 6.80
N LYS A 63 4.11 -1.86 5.76
CA LYS A 63 4.09 -2.65 4.53
C LYS A 63 4.37 -4.13 4.80
N GLU A 64 5.40 -4.46 5.57
CA GLU A 64 5.73 -5.86 5.93
C GLU A 64 4.66 -6.50 6.82
N ARG A 65 4.06 -5.74 7.75
CA ARG A 65 2.93 -6.21 8.56
C ARG A 65 1.74 -6.61 7.69
N CYS A 66 1.38 -5.77 6.72
CA CYS A 66 0.30 -6.05 5.78
C CYS A 66 0.62 -7.24 4.86
N ARG A 67 1.86 -7.33 4.36
CA ARG A 67 2.34 -8.46 3.56
C ARG A 67 2.21 -9.79 4.30
N ALA A 68 2.64 -9.82 5.57
CA ALA A 68 2.57 -11.01 6.40
C ALA A 68 1.10 -11.44 6.67
N ALA A 69 0.21 -10.46 6.91
CA ALA A 69 -1.21 -10.72 7.08
C ALA A 69 -1.87 -11.30 5.82
N PHE A 70 -1.58 -10.72 4.65
CA PHE A 70 -2.05 -11.21 3.36
C PHE A 70 -1.56 -12.64 3.10
N ARG A 71 -0.25 -12.91 3.27
CA ARG A 71 0.32 -14.25 3.09
C ARG A 71 -0.37 -15.29 3.99
N LYS A 72 -0.54 -14.97 5.28
CA LYS A 72 -1.23 -15.86 6.24
C LYS A 72 -2.67 -16.18 5.81
N LEU A 73 -3.34 -15.28 5.11
CA LEU A 73 -4.69 -15.50 4.60
C LEU A 73 -4.67 -16.33 3.31
N CYS A 74 -3.74 -16.09 2.39
CA CYS A 74 -3.52 -16.96 1.23
C CYS A 74 -3.21 -18.40 1.65
N ASP A 75 -2.34 -18.59 2.66
CA ASP A 75 -2.01 -19.92 3.20
C ASP A 75 -3.26 -20.64 3.73
N LYS A 76 -4.20 -19.90 4.32
CA LYS A 76 -5.48 -20.44 4.80
C LYS A 76 -6.47 -20.69 3.68
N LEU A 77 -6.47 -19.84 2.65
CA LEU A 77 -7.37 -19.92 1.51
C LEU A 77 -6.97 -21.07 0.55
N GLY A 78 -5.69 -21.44 0.54
CA GLY A 78 -5.14 -22.51 -0.30
C GLY A 78 -4.81 -22.05 -1.73
N PHE A 79 -5.11 -20.80 -2.08
CA PHE A 79 -4.73 -20.17 -3.33
C PHE A 79 -4.57 -18.66 -3.14
N VAL A 80 -3.94 -18.00 -4.11
CA VAL A 80 -3.83 -16.53 -4.14
C VAL A 80 -5.00 -16.00 -4.98
N PRO A 81 -5.89 -15.16 -4.44
CA PRO A 81 -7.03 -14.67 -5.19
C PRO A 81 -6.57 -13.74 -6.31
N THR A 82 -7.07 -13.98 -7.52
CA THR A 82 -6.82 -13.16 -8.70
C THR A 82 -7.53 -11.83 -8.51
N GLY A 83 -6.76 -10.77 -8.28
CA GLY A 83 -7.24 -9.46 -7.82
C GLY A 83 -8.09 -8.68 -8.82
N HIS A 84 -9.31 -9.12 -9.11
CA HIS A 84 -10.32 -8.25 -9.72
C HIS A 84 -10.69 -7.16 -8.70
N GLY A 85 -10.29 -5.92 -8.96
CA GLY A 85 -10.54 -4.78 -8.07
C GLY A 85 -9.44 -4.46 -7.06
N ILE A 86 -8.20 -4.85 -7.34
CA ILE A 86 -7.01 -4.30 -6.68
C ILE A 86 -6.52 -3.15 -7.56
N GLY A 87 -7.31 -2.08 -7.58
CA GLY A 87 -6.84 -0.82 -8.15
C GLY A 87 -5.70 -0.32 -7.29
N LEU A 88 -4.61 0.10 -7.94
CA LEU A 88 -3.65 0.97 -7.27
C LEU A 88 -4.44 2.15 -6.68
N PRO A 89 -4.19 2.56 -5.43
CA PRO A 89 -4.80 3.77 -4.89
C PRO A 89 -4.53 4.90 -5.89
N ALA A 90 -5.58 5.64 -6.27
CA ALA A 90 -5.55 6.67 -7.31
C ALA A 90 -4.22 7.42 -7.23
N GLU A 91 -3.55 7.53 -8.38
CA GLU A 91 -2.22 8.13 -8.50
C GLU A 91 -2.24 9.53 -7.88
N GLY A 92 -1.91 9.59 -6.61
CA GLY A 92 -1.54 10.81 -5.92
C GLY A 92 -0.18 11.16 -6.49
N HIS A 93 -0.21 11.77 -7.66
CA HIS A 93 0.88 12.39 -8.40
C HIS A 93 2.25 12.04 -7.81
N SER A 94 2.90 11.04 -8.38
CA SER A 94 4.35 10.89 -8.27
C SER A 94 4.98 12.15 -8.88
N ARG A 95 4.97 13.26 -8.12
CA ARG A 95 5.80 14.41 -8.41
C ARG A 95 7.22 13.84 -8.27
N CYS A 96 7.98 13.78 -9.35
CA CYS A 96 8.32 14.93 -10.16
C CYS A 96 8.20 14.63 -11.68
N GLN A 97 7.35 15.36 -12.42
CA GLN A 97 7.59 15.61 -13.86
C GLN A 97 8.61 16.75 -13.92
N ALA A 98 9.86 16.46 -14.29
CA ALA A 98 10.81 17.49 -14.68
C ALA A 98 10.25 18.20 -15.92
N GLY A 99 10.28 19.54 -15.93
CA GLY A 99 9.52 20.37 -16.85
C GLY A 99 9.77 20.07 -18.34
N SER A 100 8.69 20.10 -19.12
CA SER A 100 8.76 20.43 -20.54
C SER A 100 8.91 21.94 -20.64
N ALA A 101 10.15 22.41 -20.73
CA ALA A 101 10.44 23.76 -21.23
C ALA A 101 10.46 23.70 -22.76
N SER A 102 9.63 24.52 -23.41
CA SER A 102 9.81 25.03 -24.78
C SER A 102 9.10 26.36 -24.88
#